data_AF-A0A6A4ILK4-F1
#
_entry.id   AF-A0A6A4ILK4-F1
#
_cell.length_a   1.000
_cell.length_b   1.000
_cell.length_c   1.000
_cell.angle_alpha   90.00
_cell.angle_beta   90.00
_cell.angle_gamma   90.00
#
_symmetry.space_group_name_H-M   'P 1'
#
loop_
_entity.id
_entity.type
_entity.pdbx_description
1 polymer ?
#
loop_
_entity_poly.entity_id
_entity_poly.type
_entity_poly.pdbx_seq_one_letter_code
_entity_poly.pdbx_strand_id
1 'polypeptide(L)'
;MSTLQLYLDRSGDTPLFLNVFIAIPDVDTPVTSCTGTPSLMKHRQLLDRAGPGLQQFSMFRGRSTAPSPSRLNVDYVSGEIMGGIQDYPNLTALKLSVYKTDIDLAMNTITLAFLKTLTLNARSNLHPKADLLLEELFTAFVLPCLADLRVSVKQRKIPSVSMNSITPLWSAKDLSAFISRSSCILISLSVTGIKISHLELIAALRILSALVDLKIDDSHLPSESSWITTQSPSPSLRTLSPSPNLNHLLSSFRNFAIFQ
;
A
#
# COMPACT_ATOMS: atom_id res chain seq x y z
N MET A 1 2.83 21.91 0.50
CA MET A 1 2.83 20.65 1.26
C MET A 1 2.91 20.99 2.73
N SER A 2 1.99 20.49 3.54
CA SER A 2 1.96 20.74 4.99
C SER A 2 2.44 19.46 5.69
N THR A 3 3.44 19.58 6.56
CA THR A 3 3.91 18.46 7.39
C THR A 3 3.26 18.59 8.75
N LEU A 4 2.66 17.50 9.24
CA LEU A 4 2.13 17.45 10.59
C LEU A 4 3.03 16.55 11.45
N GLN A 5 3.48 17.07 12.58
CA GLN A 5 4.20 16.27 13.58
C GLN A 5 3.21 15.74 14.61
N LEU A 6 3.14 14.42 14.72
CA LEU A 6 2.35 13.73 15.74
C LEU A 6 3.27 13.37 16.91
N TYR A 7 2.88 13.84 18.10
CA TYR A 7 3.47 13.45 19.37
C TYR A 7 2.64 12.31 19.96
N LEU A 8 3.26 11.15 20.14
CA LEU A 8 2.65 10.02 20.83
C LEU A 8 3.39 9.79 22.14
N ASP A 9 2.70 10.07 23.24
CA ASP A 9 3.21 9.75 24.57
C ASP A 9 3.21 8.23 24.74
N ARG A 10 4.37 7.67 25.06
CA ARG A 10 4.53 6.25 25.38
C ARG A 10 4.85 6.18 26.85
N SER A 11 4.09 5.38 27.61
CA SER A 11 4.31 5.26 29.05
C SER A 11 5.66 4.58 29.33
N GLY A 12 6.72 5.39 29.43
CA GLY A 12 8.02 4.98 29.98
C GLY A 12 9.25 5.16 29.09
N ASP A 13 9.11 5.37 27.77
CA ASP A 13 10.25 5.50 26.84
C ASP A 13 10.14 6.77 25.98
N THR A 14 11.29 7.23 25.47
CA THR A 14 11.46 8.45 24.67
C THR A 14 10.28 8.73 23.73
N PRO A 15 9.74 9.96 23.72
CA PRO A 15 8.55 10.29 22.93
C PRO A 15 8.77 10.03 21.44
N LEU A 16 7.76 9.47 20.78
CA LEU A 16 7.81 9.21 19.34
C LEU A 16 7.36 10.47 18.59
N PHE A 17 8.24 10.98 17.73
CA PHE A 17 7.92 12.04 16.79
C PHE A 17 7.71 11.44 15.40
N LEU A 18 6.47 11.49 14.92
CA LEU A 18 6.12 11.01 13.58
C LEU A 18 5.98 12.19 12.63
N ASN A 19 6.70 12.13 11.52
CA ASN A 19 6.42 12.99 10.37
C ASN A 19 5.27 12.36 9.58
N VAL A 20 4.10 12.97 9.66
CA VAL A 20 2.92 12.51 8.92
C VAL A 20 2.71 13.38 7.70
N PHE A 21 2.80 12.74 6.54
CA PHE A 21 2.56 13.35 5.24
C PHE A 21 1.20 12.89 4.72
N ILE A 22 0.28 13.85 4.62
CA ILE A 22 -1.05 13.65 4.03
C ILE A 22 -1.08 14.43 2.72
N ALA A 23 -1.30 13.71 1.62
CA ALA A 23 -1.54 14.34 0.34
C ALA A 23 -2.95 14.94 0.35
N ILE A 24 -3.05 16.27 0.45
CA ILE A 24 -4.32 16.97 0.24
C ILE A 24 -4.51 17.07 -1.28
N PRO A 25 -5.62 16.53 -1.84
CA PRO A 25 -5.91 16.68 -3.26
C PRO A 25 -6.06 18.17 -3.59
N ASP A 26 -5.41 18.61 -4.68
CA ASP A 26 -5.48 19.99 -5.14
C ASP A 26 -6.90 20.30 -5.65
N VAL A 27 -7.66 21.12 -4.93
CA VAL A 27 -9.10 21.35 -5.18
C VAL A 27 -9.34 22.32 -6.36
N ASP A 28 -8.30 23.01 -6.83
CA ASP A 28 -8.48 24.19 -7.71
C ASP A 28 -8.09 23.98 -9.18
N THR A 29 -7.95 22.74 -9.66
CA THR A 29 -7.85 22.51 -11.12
C THR A 29 -9.25 22.32 -11.70
N PRO A 30 -9.83 23.33 -12.38
CA PRO A 30 -11.11 23.17 -13.05
C PRO A 30 -11.00 22.01 -14.04
N VAL A 31 -11.83 21.00 -13.84
CA VAL A 31 -11.98 19.88 -14.76
C VAL A 31 -12.55 20.45 -16.04
N THR A 32 -11.70 20.71 -17.03
CA THR A 32 -12.13 21.07 -18.38
C THR A 32 -12.84 19.85 -18.96
N SER A 33 -14.16 19.85 -18.85
CA SER A 33 -15.04 18.88 -19.47
C SER A 33 -14.94 19.04 -20.99
N CYS A 34 -14.06 18.27 -21.63
CA CYS A 34 -14.06 18.12 -23.08
C CYS A 34 -15.25 17.24 -23.48
N THR A 35 -16.38 17.87 -23.78
CA THR A 35 -17.48 17.28 -24.56
C THR A 35 -17.03 17.13 -26.00
N GLY A 36 -16.43 15.98 -26.32
CA GLY A 36 -16.15 15.56 -27.69
C GLY A 36 -16.47 14.08 -27.84
N THR A 37 -17.64 13.78 -28.41
CA THR A 37 -17.93 12.45 -28.95
C THR A 37 -17.06 12.21 -30.18
N PRO A 38 -16.45 11.03 -30.29
CA PRO A 38 -16.43 10.39 -31.60
C PRO A 38 -16.79 8.90 -31.53
N SER A 39 -17.78 8.58 -32.36
CA SER A 39 -17.81 7.47 -33.32
C SER A 39 -17.27 6.11 -32.88
N LEU A 40 -18.24 5.21 -32.74
CA LEU A 40 -18.19 3.78 -32.53
C LEU A 40 -17.60 3.07 -33.77
N MET A 41 -16.27 2.96 -33.91
CA MET A 41 -15.61 1.96 -34.77
C MET A 41 -14.09 1.94 -34.53
N LYS A 42 -13.61 0.92 -33.81
CA LYS A 42 -12.31 0.20 -33.96
C LYS A 42 -12.00 -0.59 -32.69
N HIS A 43 -12.70 -1.71 -32.54
CA HIS A 43 -12.43 -2.71 -31.52
C HIS A 43 -11.66 -3.88 -32.16
N ARG A 44 -10.34 -3.70 -32.37
CA ARG A 44 -9.32 -4.73 -32.64
C ARG A 44 -8.01 -4.04 -33.05
N GLN A 45 -7.13 -3.71 -32.09
CA GLN A 45 -5.68 -3.47 -32.26
C GLN A 45 -5.02 -2.96 -30.95
N LEU A 46 -5.24 -3.66 -29.84
CA LEU A 46 -4.60 -3.32 -28.55
C LEU A 46 -3.91 -4.53 -27.92
N LEU A 47 -3.04 -5.20 -28.69
CA LEU A 47 -2.08 -6.16 -28.16
C LEU A 47 -0.63 -6.00 -28.65
N ASP A 48 -0.33 -5.09 -29.60
CA ASP A 48 1.01 -5.00 -30.21
C ASP A 48 1.81 -3.73 -29.87
N ARG A 49 1.57 -3.09 -28.72
CA ARG A 49 2.34 -1.90 -28.32
C ARG A 49 2.87 -1.97 -26.89
N ALA A 50 3.53 -3.08 -26.58
CA ALA A 50 4.52 -3.11 -25.49
C ALA A 50 5.82 -2.51 -26.02
N GLY A 51 6.23 -1.37 -25.49
CA GLY A 51 7.51 -0.74 -25.83
C GLY A 51 8.72 -1.58 -25.40
N PRO A 52 9.93 -1.29 -25.90
CA PRO A 52 11.14 -2.10 -25.70
C PRO A 52 11.79 -1.92 -24.32
N GLY A 53 10.97 -1.87 -23.25
CA GLY A 53 11.42 -1.72 -21.86
C GLY A 53 11.19 -2.96 -20.99
N LEU A 54 10.57 -4.01 -21.53
CA LEU A 54 10.45 -5.28 -20.84
C LEU A 54 11.73 -6.07 -21.09
N GLN A 55 12.68 -6.02 -20.15
CA GLN A 55 13.57 -7.16 -19.97
C GLN A 55 12.67 -8.35 -19.61
N GLN A 56 12.34 -9.09 -20.67
CA GLN A 56 11.63 -10.34 -20.62
C GLN A 56 12.46 -11.26 -19.71
N PHE A 57 11.88 -11.73 -18.61
CA PHE A 57 12.42 -12.79 -17.76
C PHE A 57 12.46 -14.14 -18.49
N SER A 58 12.80 -14.15 -19.78
CA SER A 58 13.14 -15.37 -20.49
C SER A 58 14.57 -15.75 -20.11
N MET A 59 14.69 -16.83 -19.35
CA MET A 59 15.90 -17.66 -19.27
C MET A 59 17.15 -17.04 -18.61
N PHE A 60 17.16 -16.93 -17.27
CA PHE A 60 18.42 -16.88 -16.50
C PHE A 60 18.71 -18.17 -15.73
N ARG A 61 18.39 -19.34 -16.32
CA ARG A 61 18.94 -20.62 -15.84
C ARG A 61 20.32 -20.95 -16.42
N GLY A 62 20.91 -20.05 -17.21
CA GLY A 62 22.33 -20.09 -17.53
C GLY A 62 23.10 -19.48 -16.37
N ARG A 63 24.12 -20.18 -15.83
CA ARG A 63 25.06 -19.69 -14.82
C ARG A 63 25.76 -18.42 -15.36
N SER A 64 25.13 -17.27 -15.19
CA SER A 64 25.74 -16.00 -15.48
C SER A 64 26.74 -15.71 -14.37
N THR A 65 28.00 -15.49 -14.72
CA THR A 65 29.04 -15.01 -13.81
C THR A 65 28.93 -13.52 -13.51
N ALA A 66 27.90 -12.85 -14.02
CA ALA A 66 27.64 -11.45 -13.75
C ALA A 66 27.32 -11.22 -12.25
N PRO A 67 27.77 -10.11 -11.66
CA PRO A 67 27.43 -9.76 -10.28
C PRO A 67 25.90 -9.64 -10.14
N SER A 68 25.36 -10.24 -9.07
CA SER A 68 23.93 -10.22 -8.80
C SER A 68 23.42 -8.78 -8.65
N PRO A 69 22.28 -8.43 -9.28
CA PRO A 69 21.72 -7.10 -9.15
C PRO A 69 21.31 -6.80 -7.70
N SER A 70 21.62 -5.59 -7.23
CA SER A 70 21.21 -5.11 -5.89
C SER A 70 19.78 -4.56 -5.86
N ARG A 71 19.16 -4.37 -7.03
CA ARG A 71 17.81 -3.84 -7.22
C ARG A 71 17.05 -4.66 -8.26
N LEU A 72 15.80 -5.02 -7.96
CA LEU A 72 14.96 -5.81 -8.84
C LEU A 72 13.57 -5.17 -8.97
N ASN A 73 13.10 -4.98 -10.20
CA ASN A 73 11.73 -4.57 -10.49
C ASN A 73 11.02 -5.68 -11.25
N VAL A 74 9.94 -6.20 -10.66
CA VAL A 74 9.12 -7.27 -11.22
C VAL A 74 7.74 -6.67 -11.51
N ASP A 75 7.44 -6.46 -12.79
CA ASP A 75 6.17 -5.88 -13.18
C ASP A 75 5.01 -6.90 -13.17
N TYR A 76 5.29 -8.20 -13.08
CA TYR A 76 4.26 -9.23 -13.02
C TYR A 76 4.70 -10.34 -12.06
N VAL A 77 3.96 -10.52 -10.97
CA VAL A 77 4.23 -11.57 -9.98
C VAL A 77 3.46 -12.84 -10.36
N SER A 78 4.20 -13.94 -10.53
CA SER A 78 3.69 -15.32 -10.60
C SER A 78 4.44 -16.20 -9.61
N GLY A 79 3.90 -17.37 -9.26
CA GLY A 79 4.57 -18.32 -8.36
C GLY A 79 5.97 -18.71 -8.83
N GLU A 80 6.17 -18.89 -10.14
CA GLU A 80 7.48 -19.19 -10.73
C GLU A 80 8.49 -18.06 -10.52
N ILE A 81 8.06 -16.80 -10.72
CA ILE A 81 8.93 -15.63 -10.54
C ILE A 81 9.29 -15.47 -9.07
N MET A 82 8.34 -15.72 -8.17
CA MET A 82 8.56 -15.66 -6.72
C MET A 82 9.64 -16.65 -6.26
N GLY A 83 9.67 -17.86 -6.81
CA GLY A 83 10.76 -18.82 -6.56
C GLY A 83 12.13 -18.31 -7.00
N GLY A 84 12.21 -17.65 -8.17
CA GLY A 84 13.47 -17.11 -8.68
C GLY A 84 14.01 -15.89 -7.91
N ILE A 85 13.19 -15.19 -7.12
CA ILE A 85 13.66 -14.06 -6.29
C ILE A 85 14.66 -14.54 -5.21
N GLN A 86 14.56 -15.79 -4.76
CA GLN A 86 15.48 -16.36 -3.77
C GLN A 86 16.92 -16.50 -4.29
N ASP A 87 17.12 -16.52 -5.61
CA ASP A 87 18.44 -16.62 -6.24
C ASP A 87 19.25 -15.30 -6.14
N TYR A 88 18.67 -14.24 -5.56
CA TYR A 88 19.29 -12.92 -5.41
C TYR A 88 19.55 -12.59 -3.93
N PRO A 89 20.56 -13.22 -3.27
CA PRO A 89 20.79 -13.03 -1.84
C PRO A 89 21.15 -11.59 -1.49
N ASN A 90 21.85 -10.87 -2.37
CA ASN A 90 22.30 -9.49 -2.12
C ASN A 90 21.28 -8.41 -2.50
N LEU A 91 20.01 -8.80 -2.69
CA LEU A 91 18.97 -7.87 -3.09
C LEU A 91 18.67 -6.86 -1.96
N THR A 92 18.83 -5.57 -2.26
CA THR A 92 18.61 -4.49 -1.28
C THR A 92 17.30 -3.73 -1.50
N ALA A 93 16.80 -3.71 -2.74
CA ALA A 93 15.52 -3.10 -3.06
C ALA A 93 14.73 -3.97 -4.05
N LEU A 94 13.47 -4.23 -3.70
CA LEU A 94 12.55 -5.03 -4.50
C LEU A 94 11.28 -4.23 -4.76
N LYS A 95 10.90 -4.15 -6.03
CA LYS A 95 9.63 -3.59 -6.45
C LYS A 95 8.82 -4.67 -7.14
N LEU A 96 7.61 -4.92 -6.64
CA LEU A 96 6.67 -5.89 -7.18
C LEU A 96 5.44 -5.16 -7.70
N SER A 97 4.95 -5.56 -8.87
CA SER A 97 3.65 -5.13 -9.39
C SER A 97 2.75 -6.34 -9.58
N VAL A 98 1.61 -6.33 -8.89
CA VAL A 98 0.71 -7.48 -8.73
C VAL A 98 -0.58 -7.16 -9.48
N TYR A 99 -0.86 -7.95 -10.52
CA TYR A 99 -1.98 -7.69 -11.43
C TYR A 99 -3.09 -8.75 -11.38
N LYS A 100 -2.84 -9.92 -10.79
CA LYS A 100 -3.79 -11.05 -10.75
C LYS A 100 -3.72 -11.78 -9.40
N THR A 101 -4.86 -12.27 -8.92
CA THR A 101 -5.02 -13.05 -7.68
C THR A 101 -4.81 -14.54 -7.85
N ASP A 102 -4.55 -15.01 -9.06
CA ASP A 102 -4.40 -16.44 -9.36
C ASP A 102 -2.98 -16.93 -9.02
N ILE A 103 -2.36 -16.28 -8.03
CA ILE A 103 -1.03 -16.63 -7.57
C ILE A 103 -1.26 -17.66 -6.47
N ASP A 104 -1.17 -18.93 -6.85
CA ASP A 104 -1.03 -19.99 -5.86
C ASP A 104 0.37 -19.83 -5.25
N LEU A 105 0.48 -18.98 -4.22
CA LEU A 105 1.71 -18.72 -3.45
C LEU A 105 2.07 -19.91 -2.56
N ALA A 106 1.49 -21.09 -2.81
CA ALA A 106 1.65 -22.31 -2.02
C ALA A 106 3.10 -22.54 -1.57
N MET A 107 3.29 -22.25 -0.27
CA MET A 107 4.19 -22.88 0.70
C MET A 107 5.65 -22.45 0.78
N ASN A 108 6.19 -21.67 -0.14
CA ASN A 108 7.61 -21.29 -0.03
C ASN A 108 7.77 -19.87 0.50
N THR A 109 8.09 -19.79 1.79
CA THR A 109 8.56 -18.56 2.42
C THR A 109 9.86 -18.09 1.76
N ILE A 110 9.86 -16.85 1.27
CA ILE A 110 10.99 -16.18 0.64
C ILE A 110 11.68 -15.32 1.69
N THR A 111 12.91 -15.68 2.01
CA THR A 111 13.75 -14.92 2.92
C THR A 111 14.73 -14.07 2.13
N LEU A 112 14.68 -12.74 2.30
CA LEU A 112 15.62 -11.81 1.67
C LEU A 112 16.31 -11.01 2.77
N ALA A 113 17.40 -11.57 3.30
CA ALA A 113 18.05 -11.07 4.50
C ALA A 113 18.54 -9.63 4.39
N PHE A 114 18.99 -9.19 3.22
CA PHE A 114 19.56 -7.86 3.01
C PHE A 114 18.59 -6.84 2.39
N LEU A 115 17.32 -7.22 2.21
CA LEU A 115 16.33 -6.35 1.59
C LEU A 115 15.97 -5.19 2.53
N LYS A 116 16.33 -3.97 2.12
CA LYS A 116 16.06 -2.74 2.88
C LYS A 116 14.79 -2.04 2.45
N THR A 117 14.43 -2.15 1.17
CA THR A 117 13.28 -1.46 0.58
C THR A 117 12.38 -2.44 -0.16
N LEU A 118 11.10 -2.45 0.19
CA LEU A 118 10.07 -3.21 -0.51
C LEU A 118 8.99 -2.25 -1.02
N THR A 119 8.72 -2.30 -2.32
CA THR A 119 7.64 -1.55 -2.96
C THR A 119 6.63 -2.51 -3.58
N LEU A 120 5.41 -2.54 -3.07
CA LEU A 120 4.30 -3.35 -3.58
C LEU A 120 3.32 -2.45 -4.33
N ASN A 121 3.09 -2.74 -5.61
CA ASN A 121 2.11 -2.06 -6.43
C ASN A 121 1.01 -3.05 -6.85
N ALA A 122 -0.08 -3.11 -6.11
CA ALA A 122 -1.22 -3.93 -6.50
C ALA A 122 -2.16 -3.15 -7.43
N ARG A 123 -2.77 -3.84 -8.39
CA ARG A 123 -3.90 -3.30 -9.14
C ARG A 123 -5.17 -4.06 -8.78
N SER A 124 -6.08 -3.38 -8.10
CA SER A 124 -7.40 -3.93 -7.77
C SER A 124 -8.30 -3.79 -9.00
N ASN A 125 -8.17 -4.72 -9.94
CA ASN A 125 -8.88 -4.58 -11.19
C ASN A 125 -10.19 -5.36 -11.22
N LEU A 126 -10.29 -6.58 -10.67
CA LEU A 126 -11.36 -7.49 -11.09
C LEU A 126 -11.76 -8.59 -10.09
N HIS A 127 -11.13 -8.71 -8.91
CA HIS A 127 -11.35 -9.88 -8.06
C HIS A 127 -11.76 -9.52 -6.63
N PRO A 128 -12.82 -10.14 -6.07
CA PRO A 128 -13.29 -9.92 -4.70
C PRO A 128 -12.31 -10.39 -3.61
N LYS A 129 -11.12 -10.88 -3.98
CA LYS A 129 -10.07 -11.38 -3.09
C LYS A 129 -8.84 -10.46 -3.04
N ALA A 130 -8.98 -9.19 -3.44
CA ALA A 130 -7.86 -8.25 -3.40
C ALA A 130 -7.27 -8.10 -1.98
N ASP A 131 -8.12 -8.21 -0.96
CA ASP A 131 -7.76 -8.18 0.45
C ASP A 131 -6.77 -9.30 0.81
N LEU A 132 -6.99 -10.50 0.27
CA LEU A 132 -6.13 -11.66 0.50
C LEU A 132 -4.76 -11.52 -0.16
N LEU A 133 -4.60 -10.71 -1.21
CA LEU A 133 -3.31 -10.60 -1.90
C LEU A 133 -2.21 -10.00 -1.04
N LEU A 134 -2.52 -8.95 -0.28
CA LEU A 134 -1.52 -8.33 0.58
C LEU A 134 -1.14 -9.26 1.73
N GLU A 135 -2.13 -9.97 2.29
CA GLU A 135 -1.93 -10.99 3.30
C GLU A 135 -1.06 -12.14 2.76
N GLU A 136 -1.38 -12.68 1.59
CA GLU A 136 -0.62 -13.74 0.91
C GLU A 136 0.82 -13.30 0.59
N LEU A 137 1.01 -12.07 0.11
CA LEU A 137 2.35 -11.55 -0.16
C LEU A 137 3.14 -11.36 1.13
N PHE A 138 2.54 -10.77 2.15
CA PHE A 138 3.23 -10.60 3.42
C PHE A 138 3.56 -11.95 4.04
N THR A 139 2.67 -12.94 3.96
CA THR A 139 2.91 -14.31 4.43
C THR A 139 4.03 -15.01 3.69
N ALA A 140 4.20 -14.73 2.40
CA ALA A 140 5.28 -15.27 1.58
C ALA A 140 6.67 -14.68 1.92
N PHE A 141 6.79 -13.57 2.64
CA PHE A 141 8.09 -12.90 2.86
C PHE A 141 8.56 -12.91 4.34
N VAL A 142 9.87 -13.10 4.51
CA VAL A 142 10.63 -12.89 5.77
C VAL A 142 11.78 -11.93 5.47
N LEU A 143 11.70 -10.71 5.98
CA LEU A 143 12.56 -9.59 5.55
C LEU A 143 13.23 -8.89 6.75
N PRO A 144 14.24 -9.49 7.40
CA PRO A 144 14.78 -9.00 8.67
C PRO A 144 15.42 -7.61 8.61
N CYS A 145 15.98 -7.22 7.47
CA CYS A 145 16.57 -5.88 7.31
C CYS A 145 15.64 -4.86 6.63
N LEU A 146 14.34 -5.16 6.49
CA LEU A 146 13.42 -4.23 5.86
C LEU A 146 13.25 -2.97 6.70
N ALA A 147 13.53 -1.82 6.09
CA ALA A 147 13.45 -0.51 6.74
C ALA A 147 12.44 0.44 6.07
N ASP A 148 12.20 0.29 4.75
CA ASP A 148 11.25 1.09 3.99
C ASP A 148 10.23 0.20 3.28
N LEU A 149 8.97 0.32 3.68
CA LEU A 149 7.84 -0.40 3.09
C LEU A 149 6.90 0.58 2.38
N ARG A 150 6.68 0.35 1.09
CA ARG A 150 5.76 1.15 0.28
C ARG A 150 4.71 0.26 -0.34
N VAL A 151 3.44 0.54 -0.06
CA VAL A 151 2.31 -0.22 -0.59
C VAL A 151 1.38 0.74 -1.33
N SER A 152 1.17 0.48 -2.62
CA SER A 152 0.29 1.27 -3.48
C SER A 152 -0.72 0.35 -4.15
N VAL A 153 -2.00 0.65 -3.96
CA VAL A 153 -3.09 0.00 -4.66
C VAL A 153 -3.67 1.00 -5.65
N LYS A 154 -3.51 0.70 -6.93
CA LYS A 154 -4.08 1.53 -8.00
C LYS A 154 -5.42 0.93 -8.42
N GLN A 155 -6.48 1.71 -8.26
CA GLN A 155 -7.77 1.39 -8.86
C GLN A 155 -7.76 1.78 -10.33
N ARG A 156 -8.26 0.88 -11.17
CA ARG A 156 -8.55 1.23 -12.56
C ARG A 156 -9.88 1.99 -12.56
N LYS A 157 -9.88 3.25 -13.02
CA LYS A 157 -11.12 3.98 -13.32
C LYS A 157 -11.85 3.22 -14.44
N ILE A 158 -12.81 2.38 -14.09
CA ILE A 158 -13.73 1.76 -15.06
C ILE A 158 -14.94 2.69 -15.14
N PRO A 159 -15.14 3.43 -16.26
CA PRO A 159 -16.04 4.59 -16.30
C PRO A 159 -17.56 4.34 -16.14
N SER A 160 -18.04 3.10 -16.01
CA SER A 160 -19.45 2.81 -16.27
C SER A 160 -20.13 1.80 -15.36
N VAL A 161 -19.47 1.31 -14.31
CA VAL A 161 -20.09 0.35 -13.39
C VAL A 161 -19.93 0.84 -11.96
N SER A 162 -21.02 1.32 -11.37
CA SER A 162 -21.12 1.65 -9.94
C SER A 162 -21.14 0.36 -9.12
N MET A 163 -20.11 -0.47 -9.26
CA MET A 163 -19.87 -1.53 -8.30
C MET A 163 -19.11 -0.91 -7.14
N ASN A 164 -19.65 -1.07 -5.95
CA ASN A 164 -19.00 -0.83 -4.67
C ASN A 164 -17.62 -1.51 -4.71
N SER A 165 -16.59 -0.78 -5.14
CA SER A 165 -15.27 -1.34 -5.34
C SER A 165 -14.75 -1.76 -3.98
N ILE A 166 -14.62 -3.08 -3.78
CA ILE A 166 -14.00 -3.65 -2.60
C ILE A 166 -12.53 -3.27 -2.67
N THR A 167 -12.18 -2.15 -2.05
CA THR A 167 -10.78 -1.82 -1.83
C THR A 167 -10.28 -2.65 -0.65
N PRO A 168 -9.04 -3.14 -0.74
CA PRO A 168 -8.46 -3.93 0.32
C PRO A 168 -8.47 -3.16 1.63
N LEU A 169 -9.00 -3.81 2.66
CA LEU A 169 -8.87 -3.37 4.04
C LEU A 169 -7.54 -3.90 4.59
N TRP A 170 -6.69 -2.99 5.04
CA TRP A 170 -5.47 -3.40 5.76
C TRP A 170 -5.82 -3.65 7.21
N SER A 171 -5.72 -4.90 7.66
CA SER A 171 -5.79 -5.19 9.09
C SER A 171 -4.42 -4.99 9.75
N ALA A 172 -4.41 -4.39 10.93
CA ALA A 172 -3.23 -4.30 11.78
C ALA A 172 -2.75 -5.67 12.21
N LYS A 173 -3.64 -6.68 12.24
CA LYS A 173 -3.26 -8.06 12.49
C LYS A 173 -2.27 -8.56 11.45
N ASP A 174 -2.54 -8.33 10.16
CA ASP A 174 -1.66 -8.81 9.08
C ASP A 174 -0.31 -8.10 9.09
N LEU A 175 -0.32 -6.78 9.33
CA LEU A 175 0.91 -6.02 9.52
C LEU A 175 1.68 -6.51 10.75
N SER A 176 1.01 -6.73 11.89
CA SER A 176 1.65 -7.22 13.11
C SER A 176 2.29 -8.60 12.90
N ALA A 177 1.60 -9.49 12.18
CA ALA A 177 2.09 -10.81 11.85
C ALA A 177 3.30 -10.72 10.91
N PHE A 178 3.27 -9.82 9.93
CA PHE A 178 4.39 -9.55 9.03
C PHE A 178 5.62 -9.02 9.76
N ILE A 179 5.45 -8.00 10.62
CA ILE A 179 6.55 -7.41 11.40
C ILE A 179 7.13 -8.44 12.37
N SER A 180 6.28 -9.18 13.08
CA SER A 180 6.70 -10.22 14.02
C SER A 180 7.49 -11.32 13.29
N ARG A 181 6.95 -11.85 12.19
CA ARG A 181 7.63 -12.89 11.39
C ARG A 181 8.94 -12.40 10.80
N SER A 182 8.97 -11.18 10.27
CA SER A 182 10.19 -10.62 9.67
C SER A 182 11.18 -10.16 10.72
N SER A 183 10.74 -9.88 11.96
CA SER A 183 11.56 -9.22 13.00
C SER A 183 12.26 -7.95 12.49
N CYS A 184 11.57 -7.21 11.61
CA CYS A 184 12.14 -6.04 10.95
C CYS A 184 11.84 -4.75 11.70
N ILE A 185 12.69 -3.75 11.48
CA ILE A 185 12.57 -2.42 12.08
C ILE A 185 12.21 -1.43 10.97
N LEU A 186 10.91 -1.19 10.78
CA LEU A 186 10.45 -0.21 9.79
C LEU A 186 10.66 1.22 10.28
N ILE A 187 11.37 1.99 9.46
CA ILE A 187 11.64 3.42 9.65
C ILE A 187 10.69 4.26 8.79
N SER A 188 10.35 3.76 7.61
CA SER A 188 9.46 4.42 6.64
C SER A 188 8.32 3.49 6.23
N LEU A 189 7.10 4.01 6.29
CA LEU A 189 5.88 3.36 5.82
C LEU A 189 5.11 4.31 4.91
N SER A 190 4.91 3.92 3.67
CA SER A 190 4.06 4.63 2.71
C SER A 190 2.91 3.76 2.26
N VAL A 191 1.69 4.27 2.42
CA VAL A 191 0.46 3.60 2.04
C VAL A 191 -0.31 4.47 1.07
N THR A 192 -0.78 3.90 -0.04
CA THR A 192 -1.55 4.62 -1.05
C THR A 192 -2.70 3.77 -1.56
N GLY A 193 -3.93 4.30 -1.50
CA GLY A 193 -5.12 3.65 -2.07
C GLY A 193 -5.62 2.42 -1.31
N ILE A 194 -5.30 2.29 -0.02
CA ILE A 194 -5.70 1.18 0.85
C ILE A 194 -6.63 1.69 1.94
N LYS A 195 -7.72 0.98 2.26
CA LYS A 195 -8.53 1.36 3.43
C LYS A 195 -7.77 1.00 4.70
N ILE A 196 -7.63 1.96 5.62
CA ILE A 196 -7.20 1.67 6.99
C ILE A 196 -8.15 2.38 7.94
N SER A 197 -8.71 1.65 8.91
CA SER A 197 -9.51 2.28 9.97
C SER A 197 -8.60 2.97 10.98
N HIS A 198 -9.13 3.92 11.76
CA HIS A 198 -8.33 4.59 12.79
C HIS A 198 -7.79 3.63 13.84
N LEU A 199 -8.60 2.66 14.26
CA LEU A 199 -8.19 1.69 15.27
C LEU A 199 -7.06 0.80 14.73
N GLU A 200 -7.16 0.37 13.47
CA GLU A 200 -6.11 -0.41 12.81
C GLU A 200 -4.83 0.41 12.62
N LEU A 201 -4.94 1.68 12.24
CA LEU A 201 -3.78 2.57 12.10
C LEU A 201 -3.08 2.80 13.45
N ILE A 202 -3.84 3.08 14.51
CA ILE A 202 -3.29 3.26 15.86
C ILE A 202 -2.62 1.96 16.32
N ALA A 203 -3.26 0.82 16.12
CA ALA A 203 -2.69 -0.48 16.47
C ALA A 203 -1.38 -0.74 15.71
N ALA A 204 -1.35 -0.46 14.40
CA ALA A 204 -0.15 -0.54 13.58
C ALA A 204 0.98 0.36 14.11
N LEU A 205 0.71 1.63 14.41
CA LEU A 205 1.72 2.57 14.91
C LEU A 205 2.29 2.20 16.28
N ARG A 206 1.51 1.49 17.11
CA ARG A 206 2.02 0.94 18.38
C ARG A 206 3.06 -0.17 18.16
N ILE A 207 2.88 -0.98 17.12
CA ILE A 207 3.82 -2.05 16.77
C ILE A 207 5.08 -1.48 16.11
N LEU A 208 4.94 -0.43 15.31
CA LEU A 208 6.03 0.21 14.58
C LEU A 208 6.78 1.22 15.45
N SER A 209 7.49 0.71 16.45
CA SER A 209 8.12 1.55 17.48
C SER A 209 9.21 2.49 16.96
N ALA A 210 9.87 2.12 15.87
CA ALA A 210 10.96 2.87 15.24
C ALA A 210 10.55 3.69 14.01
N LEU A 211 9.24 3.79 13.75
CA LEU A 211 8.74 4.52 12.58
C LEU A 211 9.03 6.03 12.73
N VAL A 212 9.69 6.59 11.73
CA VAL A 212 10.00 8.04 11.66
C VAL A 212 9.11 8.71 10.62
N ASP A 213 8.92 8.05 9.48
CA ASP A 213 8.19 8.58 8.34
C ASP A 213 6.94 7.76 8.05
N LEU A 214 5.78 8.40 8.13
CA LEU A 214 4.49 7.83 7.76
C LEU A 214 3.87 8.67 6.64
N LYS A 215 3.58 8.03 5.50
CA LYS A 215 2.86 8.64 4.41
C LYS A 215 1.58 7.88 4.11
N ILE A 216 0.45 8.57 4.13
CA ILE A 216 -0.85 8.02 3.76
C ILE A 216 -1.43 8.89 2.66
N ASP A 217 -1.77 8.26 1.52
CA ASP A 217 -2.31 8.94 0.35
C ASP A 217 -3.60 8.28 -0.11
N ASP A 218 -4.70 8.98 0.15
CA ASP A 218 -6.06 8.58 -0.18
C ASP A 218 -6.61 9.27 -1.44
N SER A 219 -5.76 10.00 -2.18
CA SER A 219 -6.17 10.77 -3.36
C SER A 219 -6.82 9.93 -4.47
N HIS A 220 -6.64 8.61 -4.43
CA HIS A 220 -7.21 7.67 -5.38
C HIS A 220 -8.53 7.04 -4.93
N LEU A 221 -8.97 7.29 -3.70
CA LEU A 221 -10.23 6.78 -3.19
C LEU A 221 -11.40 7.67 -3.65
N PRO A 222 -12.55 7.09 -4.04
CA PRO A 222 -13.71 7.87 -4.44
C PRO A 222 -14.21 8.73 -3.25
N SER A 223 -14.47 10.01 -3.51
CA SER A 223 -14.79 11.01 -2.47
C SER A 223 -16.02 10.69 -1.62
N GLU A 224 -16.96 9.89 -2.14
CA GLU A 224 -18.15 9.43 -1.41
C GLU A 224 -17.83 8.46 -0.26
N SER A 225 -16.56 8.06 -0.15
CA SER A 225 -16.10 6.98 0.70
C SER A 225 -14.99 7.46 1.65
N SER A 226 -15.15 8.67 2.22
CA SER A 226 -14.25 9.21 3.24
C SER A 226 -14.41 8.47 4.57
N TRP A 227 -13.75 7.32 4.74
CA TRP A 227 -13.95 6.39 5.88
C TRP A 227 -13.25 6.81 7.16
N ILE A 228 -12.28 7.71 7.05
CA ILE A 228 -11.60 8.35 8.19
C ILE A 228 -12.59 9.16 9.06
N THR A 229 -13.85 9.36 8.64
CA THR A 229 -14.77 10.24 9.39
C THR A 229 -16.22 9.79 9.56
N THR A 230 -16.65 8.66 9.00
CA THR A 230 -18.10 8.39 8.91
C THR A 230 -18.65 7.30 9.83
N GLN A 231 -17.83 6.58 10.61
CA GLN A 231 -18.35 5.62 11.60
C GLN A 231 -18.10 6.07 13.03
N SER A 232 -18.60 7.25 13.37
CA SER A 232 -18.99 7.52 14.75
C SER A 232 -20.28 6.73 15.03
N PRO A 233 -20.34 5.90 16.09
CA PRO A 233 -21.61 5.34 16.55
C PRO A 233 -22.41 6.48 17.18
N SER A 234 -23.19 7.20 16.38
CA SER A 234 -24.10 8.22 16.91
C SER A 234 -25.46 7.59 17.20
N PRO A 235 -25.95 7.63 18.46
CA PRO A 235 -27.38 7.65 18.71
C PRO A 235 -27.88 9.08 18.44
N SER A 236 -28.64 9.24 17.36
CA SER A 236 -29.64 10.29 17.11
C SER A 236 -29.29 11.78 17.29
N LEU A 237 -29.49 12.51 16.18
CA LEU A 237 -29.79 13.95 16.03
C LEU A 237 -28.65 14.97 16.31
N ARG A 238 -27.98 15.41 15.23
CA ARG A 238 -27.92 16.83 14.80
C ARG A 238 -27.21 17.04 13.45
N THR A 239 -27.45 18.23 12.93
CA THR A 239 -27.39 18.79 11.57
C THR A 239 -25.98 19.02 10.97
N LEU A 240 -25.94 19.13 9.64
CA LEU A 240 -24.83 19.13 8.65
C LEU A 240 -23.62 20.09 8.80
N SER A 241 -22.42 19.55 8.51
CA SER A 241 -21.33 20.01 7.57
C SER A 241 -20.57 21.34 7.85
N PRO A 242 -19.26 21.54 7.47
CA PRO A 242 -18.47 20.81 6.48
C PRO A 242 -17.04 20.33 6.87
N SER A 243 -16.55 19.38 6.06
CA SER A 243 -15.21 18.80 5.95
C SER A 243 -14.77 17.78 7.01
N PRO A 244 -14.27 16.59 6.60
CA PRO A 244 -13.56 15.64 7.45
C PRO A 244 -12.32 16.30 8.05
N ASN A 245 -12.48 16.82 9.25
CA ASN A 245 -11.48 17.66 9.86
C ASN A 245 -10.38 16.76 10.44
N LEU A 246 -9.14 16.97 9.99
CA LEU A 246 -7.88 16.44 10.55
C LEU A 246 -7.85 16.47 12.09
N ASN A 247 -8.58 17.45 12.66
CA ASN A 247 -8.86 17.59 14.09
C ASN A 247 -9.49 16.36 14.75
N HIS A 248 -10.24 15.52 14.04
CA HIS A 248 -10.87 14.33 14.62
C HIS A 248 -9.88 13.16 14.77
N LEU A 249 -8.94 13.01 13.83
CA LEU A 249 -7.81 12.10 13.99
C LEU A 249 -6.92 12.57 15.15
N LEU A 250 -6.57 13.85 15.15
CA LEU A 250 -5.75 14.46 16.22
C LEU A 250 -6.43 14.39 17.58
N SER A 251 -7.75 14.60 17.67
CA SER A 251 -8.49 14.47 18.93
C SER A 251 -8.57 13.01 19.40
N SER A 252 -8.74 12.06 18.47
CA SER A 252 -8.67 10.63 18.79
C SER A 252 -7.28 10.28 19.34
N PHE A 253 -6.19 10.70 18.68
CA PHE A 253 -4.84 10.48 19.19
C PHE A 253 -4.59 11.15 20.56
N ARG A 254 -5.09 12.37 20.77
CA ARG A 254 -4.97 13.08 22.06
C ARG A 254 -5.70 12.38 23.20
N ASN A 255 -6.91 11.89 22.97
CA ASN A 255 -7.68 11.18 24.00
C ASN A 255 -7.04 9.83 24.36
N PHE A 256 -6.31 9.20 23.43
CA PHE A 256 -5.59 7.96 23.72
C PHE A 256 -4.32 8.15 24.54
N ALA A 257 -3.67 9.33 24.47
CA ALA A 257 -2.50 9.64 25.29
C ALA A 257 -2.84 9.84 26.79
N ILE A 258 -4.12 9.95 27.14
CA ILE A 258 -4.59 10.20 28.51
C ILE A 258 -5.04 8.90 29.24
N PHE A 259 -5.19 7.79 28.52
CA PHE A 259 -5.70 6.52 29.06
C PHE A 259 -4.67 5.38 29.12
N GLN A 260 -3.38 5.70 29.29
CA GLN A 260 -2.32 4.74 29.62
C GLN A 260 -1.52 5.22 30.83
#